data_AF-A0A2W2G1Q0-F1
#
_entry.id   AF-A0A2W2G1Q0-F1
#
_cell.length_a   1.000
_cell.length_b   1.000
_cell.length_c   1.000
_cell.angle_alpha   90.00
_cell.angle_beta   90.00
_cell.angle_gamma   90.00
#
_symmetry.space_group_name_H-M   'P 1'
#
loop_
_entity.id
_entity.type
_entity.pdbx_description
1 polymer ?
#
loop_
_entity_poly.entity_id
_entity_poly.type
_entity_poly.pdbx_seq_one_letter_code
_entity_poly.pdbx_strand_id
1 'polypeptide(L)' 'MAKSGSGKSGKGGSGKGSTPMTGKAASRVQSSGDRNPSGKTASSGFGPRAQSAAAKNGG' A
#
# COMPACT_ATOMS: atom_id res chain seq x y z
N MET A 1 12.40 32.78 -10.90
CA MET A 1 12.88 31.55 -10.24
C MET A 1 11.85 31.15 -9.17
N ALA A 2 10.99 30.16 -9.43
CA ALA A 2 10.07 29.61 -8.43
C ALA A 2 10.66 28.32 -7.86
N LYS A 3 10.91 28.30 -6.55
CA LYS A 3 11.32 27.13 -5.76
C LYS A 3 10.07 26.47 -5.13
N SER A 4 10.23 25.20 -4.79
CA SER A 4 9.38 24.39 -3.90
C SER A 4 8.16 23.78 -4.60
N GLY A 5 7.91 22.47 -4.59
CA GLY A 5 8.54 21.33 -3.94
C GLY A 5 7.59 20.17 -4.21
N SER A 6 8.00 19.18 -5.02
CA SER A 6 7.17 18.01 -5.33
C SER A 6 7.14 17.08 -4.11
N GLY A 7 6.36 17.48 -3.10
CA GLY A 7 5.98 16.63 -1.98
C GLY A 7 5.10 15.51 -2.51
N LYS A 8 5.71 14.36 -2.81
CA LYS A 8 5.03 13.08 -2.97
C LYS A 8 4.45 12.73 -1.61
N SER A 9 3.26 13.24 -1.30
CA SER A 9 2.59 13.02 -0.03
C SER A 9 2.33 11.54 0.14
N GLY A 10 3.00 10.99 1.16
CA GLY A 10 2.88 9.61 1.59
C GLY A 10 1.44 9.29 1.94
N LYS A 11 1.02 8.11 1.51
CA LYS A 11 -0.28 7.53 1.79
C LYS A 11 -0.29 7.08 3.26
N GLY A 12 -0.55 8.02 4.15
CA GLY A 12 -0.76 7.78 5.59
C GLY A 12 -1.94 8.64 6.03
N GLY A 13 -2.97 8.03 6.61
CA GLY A 13 -4.09 8.79 7.13
C GLY A 13 -5.34 7.96 7.34
N SER A 14 -5.40 7.31 8.50
CA SER A 14 -6.63 6.91 9.16
C SER A 14 -7.52 8.15 9.35
N GLY A 15 -8.54 8.33 8.51
CA GLY A 15 -9.40 9.51 8.61
C GLY A 15 -10.52 9.48 7.60
N LYS A 16 -11.72 9.09 8.06
CA LYS A 16 -13.05 9.39 7.47
C LYS A 16 -13.12 9.45 5.92
N GLY A 17 -12.58 8.44 5.26
CA GLY A 17 -12.56 8.34 3.79
C GLY A 17 -11.58 7.29 3.26
N SER A 18 -11.29 6.26 4.05
CA SER A 18 -10.32 5.22 3.69
C SER A 18 -10.86 4.41 2.52
N THR A 19 -10.24 4.49 1.34
CA THR A 19 -10.53 3.53 0.27
C THR A 19 -10.27 2.14 0.82
N PRO A 20 -11.28 1.25 0.85
CA PRO A 20 -11.11 -0.09 1.39
C PRO A 20 -10.01 -0.81 0.61
N MET A 21 -9.22 -1.60 1.33
CA MET A 21 -8.24 -2.47 0.70
C MET A 21 -9.01 -3.48 -0.13
N THR A 22 -8.75 -3.53 -1.44
CA THR A 22 -9.41 -4.48 -2.36
C THR A 22 -8.44 -5.61 -2.74
N GLY A 23 -8.98 -6.74 -3.21
CA GLY A 23 -8.15 -7.86 -3.68
C GLY A 23 -7.13 -7.43 -4.74
N LYS A 24 -7.56 -6.61 -5.72
CA LYS A 24 -6.68 -6.07 -6.76
C LYS A 24 -5.58 -5.16 -6.20
N ALA A 25 -5.85 -4.41 -5.13
CA ALA A 25 -4.82 -3.62 -4.46
C ALA A 25 -3.83 -4.51 -3.70
N ALA A 26 -4.31 -5.55 -3.01
CA ALA A 26 -3.47 -6.52 -2.32
C ALA A 26 -2.55 -7.28 -3.28
N SER A 27 -3.05 -7.75 -4.43
CA SER A 27 -2.22 -8.42 -5.45
C SER A 27 -1.10 -7.52 -5.97
N ARG A 28 -1.34 -6.20 -6.13
CA ARG A 28 -0.30 -5.25 -6.52
C ARG A 28 0.79 -5.12 -5.46
N VAL A 29 0.41 -5.13 -4.18
CA VAL A 29 1.35 -5.10 -3.06
C VAL A 29 2.23 -6.33 -3.08
N GLN A 30 1.65 -7.53 -3.20
CA GLN A 30 2.41 -8.78 -3.31
C GLN A 30 3.36 -8.75 -4.51
N SER A 31 2.85 -8.45 -5.70
CA SER A 31 3.67 -8.39 -6.91
C SER A 31 4.83 -7.38 -6.79
N SER A 32 4.62 -6.28 -6.06
CA SER A 32 5.69 -5.30 -5.80
C SER A 32 6.76 -5.85 -4.85
N GLY A 33 6.36 -6.66 -3.85
CA GLY A 33 7.28 -7.38 -2.98
C GLY A 33 8.06 -8.46 -3.75
N ASP A 34 7.39 -9.21 -4.61
CA ASP A 34 8.02 -10.28 -5.40
C ASP A 34 9.03 -9.71 -6.41
N ARG A 35 8.74 -8.54 -7.00
CA ARG A 35 9.66 -7.85 -7.93
C ARG A 35 10.87 -7.24 -7.23
N ASN A 36 10.76 -6.88 -5.95
CA ASN A 36 11.88 -6.36 -5.16
C ASN A 36 11.92 -7.03 -3.78
N PRO A 37 12.50 -8.23 -3.70
CA PRO A 37 12.56 -9.00 -2.46
C PRO A 37 13.43 -8.33 -1.37
N SER A 38 14.36 -7.46 -1.76
CA SER A 38 15.14 -6.62 -0.83
C SER A 38 14.43 -5.32 -0.42
N GLY A 39 13.27 -5.03 -1.02
CA GLY A 39 12.53 -3.79 -0.84
C GLY A 39 11.73 -3.77 0.46
N LYS A 40 11.37 -2.56 0.91
CA LYS A 40 10.57 -2.35 2.13
C LYS A 40 9.25 -3.12 2.12
N THR A 41 8.60 -3.25 0.96
CA THR A 41 7.33 -3.99 0.83
C THR A 41 7.46 -5.48 1.12
N ALA A 42 8.57 -6.10 0.71
CA ALA A 42 8.86 -7.49 1.00
C ALA A 42 9.29 -7.67 2.47
N SER A 43 10.11 -6.76 3.00
CA SER A 43 10.64 -6.87 4.36
C SER A 43 9.64 -6.50 5.46
N SER A 44 8.66 -5.65 5.19
CA SER A 44 7.78 -5.09 6.23
C SER A 44 6.56 -5.96 6.56
N GLY A 45 6.39 -7.12 5.91
CA GLY A 45 5.19 -7.96 6.08
C GLY A 45 3.90 -7.28 5.60
N PHE A 46 4.00 -6.28 4.72
CA PHE A 46 2.83 -5.51 4.26
C PHE A 46 1.94 -6.34 3.31
N GLY A 47 2.51 -7.25 2.51
CA GLY A 47 1.75 -8.16 1.64
C GLY A 47 0.68 -8.99 2.36
N PRO A 48 1.04 -9.75 3.41
CA PRO A 48 0.07 -10.50 4.21
C PRO A 48 -1.01 -9.62 4.86
N ARG A 49 -0.62 -8.45 5.41
CA ARG A 49 -1.58 -7.49 5.98
C ARG A 49 -2.54 -6.93 4.95
N ALA A 50 -2.03 -6.65 3.75
CA ALA A 50 -2.81 -6.18 2.61
C ALA A 50 -3.87 -7.21 2.19
N GLN A 51 -3.50 -8.49 2.12
CA GLN A 51 -4.44 -9.57 1.81
C GLN A 51 -5.49 -9.76 2.90
N SER A 52 -5.09 -9.76 4.17
CA SER A 52 -6.03 -9.86 5.30
C SER A 52 -7.03 -8.71 5.31
N ALA A 53 -6.58 -7.47 5.07
CA ALA A 53 -7.47 -6.32 4.95
C ALA A 53 -8.41 -6.44 3.74
N ALA A 54 -7.93 -6.96 2.60
CA ALA A 54 -8.78 -7.20 1.44
C ALA A 54 -9.87 -8.25 1.71
N ALA A 55 -9.53 -9.33 2.41
CA ALA A 55 -10.50 -10.36 2.81
C ALA A 55 -11.58 -9.78 3.74
N LYS A 56 -11.20 -8.89 4.68
CA LYS A 56 -12.14 -8.25 5.62
C LYS A 56 -13.09 -7.25 4.95
N ASN A 57 -12.75 -6.71 3.77
CA ASN A 57 -13.59 -5.77 3.03
C ASN A 57 -14.39 -6.41 1.89
N GLY A 58 -14.08 -7.68 1.54
CA GLY A 58 -14.73 -8.41 0.45
C GLY A 58 -15.71 -9.49 0.93
N GLY A 59 -15.99 -9.53 2.24
CA GLY A 59 -16.98 -10.40 2.87
C GLY A 59 -18.24 -9.64 3.26
#